data_AF-A0A357G053-F1
#
_entry.id   AF-A0A357G053-F1
#
_cell.length_a   1.000
_cell.length_b   1.000
_cell.length_c   1.000
_cell.angle_alpha   90.00
_cell.angle_beta   90.00
_cell.angle_gamma   90.00
#
_symmetry.space_group_name_H-M   'P 1'
#
loop_
_entity.id
_entity.type
_entity.pdbx_description
1 polymer ?
#
loop_
_entity_poly.entity_id
_entity_poly.type
_entity_poly.pdbx_seq_one_letter_code
_entity_poly.pdbx_strand_id
1 'polypeptide(L)'
;AAFAPVEEQGAPRVVLAEAGTGVGKTLGYLAPASVWAEKNKGSVWISTFTKNLQRQIDQELSRLYPDATVKETQVTIRKGRENYLCLLNLEETAAGTEVARHPNHAVAAGIMARWAAASKDGDLSGGDFPGWLPGLLGYEHTAGLADRRGECIYSACDHYHKCFVERSVRKAKRAKLVIANHALVMIQTALSGPGDDMPTHYVFDEGHHLFSAADSAFAAHLSAQETTDLRRWILGAEGGRRKSRARGIKRRLEDLVAGDTEGERLLQDIVDAAQILTAPGWTRRLREGNPQGPCEKFLSLVYKQVHARAEGINGPYSLETPTHPAIEGLADTAAALKKNLVRLQKPMNAMTALLRKKLADDKGDLDADTRKRLDAVAGSLDRRAKMAIA
;
A
#
# COMPACT_ATOMS: atom_id res chain seq x y z
N ALA A 1 28.76 10.83 19.14
CA ALA A 1 29.12 10.35 17.80
C ALA A 1 27.94 10.42 16.83
N ALA A 2 26.87 9.63 17.01
CA ALA A 2 25.78 9.52 16.01
C ALA A 2 25.00 10.81 15.69
N PHE A 3 24.87 11.72 16.67
CA PHE A 3 24.10 12.97 16.54
C PHE A 3 24.96 14.25 16.43
N ALA A 4 26.26 14.10 16.18
CA ALA A 4 27.16 15.24 16.02
C ALA A 4 27.05 15.81 14.58
N PRO A 5 27.34 17.10 14.35
CA PRO A 5 27.14 17.75 13.05
C PRO A 5 27.84 17.05 11.88
N VAL A 6 27.25 17.08 10.68
CA VAL A 6 27.91 16.60 9.46
C VAL A 6 29.04 17.56 9.09
N GLU A 7 30.23 17.01 8.82
CA GLU A 7 31.43 17.81 8.51
C GLU A 7 31.57 18.12 7.01
N GLU A 8 31.03 17.26 6.14
CA GLU A 8 31.12 17.41 4.69
C GLU A 8 29.75 17.26 4.03
N GLN A 9 29.39 18.20 3.16
CA GLN A 9 28.11 18.20 2.46
C GLN A 9 28.00 16.98 1.54
N GLY A 10 26.95 16.17 1.74
CA GLY A 10 26.72 14.95 0.96
C GLY A 10 27.34 13.67 1.56
N ALA A 11 28.19 13.79 2.59
CA ALA A 11 28.71 12.63 3.30
C ALA A 11 27.79 12.24 4.48
N PRO A 12 27.25 11.01 4.53
CA PRO A 12 26.46 10.59 5.67
C PRO A 12 27.37 10.39 6.89
N ARG A 13 26.95 10.87 8.06
CA ARG A 13 27.55 10.47 9.34
C ARG A 13 26.90 9.18 9.80
N VAL A 14 27.66 8.09 9.77
CA VAL A 14 27.19 6.75 10.14
C VAL A 14 27.90 6.28 11.41
N VAL A 15 27.13 5.71 12.33
CA VAL A 15 27.65 4.97 13.48
C VAL A 15 27.08 3.57 13.42
N LEU A 16 27.97 2.58 13.38
CA LEU A 16 27.64 1.17 13.53
C LEU A 16 27.98 0.78 14.97
N ALA A 17 27.00 0.26 15.69
CA ALA A 17 27.15 -0.17 17.06
C ALA A 17 26.51 -1.54 17.25
N GLU A 18 27.27 -2.48 17.79
CA GLU A 18 26.78 -3.79 18.20
C GLU A 18 26.53 -3.77 19.72
N ALA A 19 25.35 -4.25 20.12
CA ALA A 19 24.94 -4.31 21.51
C ALA A 19 24.28 -5.65 21.77
N GLY A 20 24.81 -6.40 22.73
CA GLY A 20 24.26 -7.70 23.13
C GLY A 20 22.82 -7.61 23.65
N THR A 21 22.12 -8.73 23.68
CA THR A 21 20.77 -8.80 24.27
C THR A 21 20.80 -8.40 25.74
N GLY A 22 19.80 -7.63 26.19
CA GLY A 22 19.64 -7.27 27.60
C GLY A 22 20.50 -6.10 28.09
N VAL A 23 21.38 -5.53 27.27
CA VAL A 23 22.25 -4.40 27.67
C VAL A 23 21.56 -3.02 27.66
N GLY A 24 20.24 -2.98 27.40
CA GLY A 24 19.49 -1.74 27.28
C GLY A 24 19.67 -1.02 25.93
N LYS A 25 19.94 -1.76 24.84
CA LYS A 25 20.12 -1.22 23.48
C LYS A 25 19.03 -0.21 23.09
N THR A 26 17.77 -0.54 23.35
CA THR A 26 16.61 0.30 23.05
C THR A 26 16.70 1.67 23.73
N LEU A 27 16.92 1.73 25.04
CA LEU A 27 17.11 3.00 25.75
C LEU A 27 18.39 3.73 25.31
N GLY A 28 19.45 2.97 24.99
CA GLY A 28 20.73 3.50 24.53
C GLY A 28 20.63 4.35 23.26
N TYR A 29 19.72 4.03 22.33
CA TYR A 29 19.46 4.89 21.17
C TYR A 29 18.27 5.84 21.36
N LEU A 30 17.24 5.45 22.13
CA LEU A 30 16.05 6.30 22.33
C LEU A 30 16.36 7.57 23.13
N ALA A 31 17.16 7.46 24.18
CA ALA A 31 17.51 8.60 25.04
C ALA A 31 18.29 9.71 24.28
N PRO A 32 19.39 9.42 23.56
CA PRO A 32 20.04 10.47 22.78
C PRO A 32 19.18 10.96 21.60
N ALA A 33 18.36 10.10 20.98
CA ALA A 33 17.45 10.51 19.91
C ALA A 33 16.41 11.53 20.39
N SER A 34 15.81 11.31 21.57
CA SER A 34 14.81 12.21 22.12
C SER A 34 15.39 13.57 22.50
N VAL A 35 16.57 13.59 23.13
CA VAL A 35 17.29 14.82 23.49
C VAL A 35 17.67 15.61 22.23
N TRP A 36 18.15 14.92 21.19
CA TRP A 36 18.46 15.58 19.92
C TRP A 36 17.21 16.18 19.27
N ALA A 37 16.12 15.42 19.18
CA ALA A 37 14.87 15.87 18.60
C ALA A 37 14.31 17.11 19.32
N GLU A 38 14.40 17.13 20.65
CA GLU A 38 13.98 18.26 21.47
C GLU A 38 14.81 19.51 21.25
N LYS A 39 16.14 19.39 21.27
CA LYS A 39 17.04 20.56 21.11
C LYS A 39 16.98 21.18 19.71
N ASN A 40 16.77 20.35 18.69
CA ASN A 40 16.86 20.79 17.30
C ASN A 40 15.51 21.01 16.62
N LYS A 41 14.39 20.78 17.32
CA LYS A 41 13.03 20.83 16.75
C LYS A 41 12.88 19.99 15.48
N GLY A 42 13.60 18.87 15.42
CA GLY A 42 13.60 17.92 14.31
C GLY A 42 13.02 16.56 14.73
N SER A 43 12.77 15.69 13.74
CA SER A 43 12.29 14.33 13.99
C SER A 43 13.40 13.29 13.82
N VAL A 44 13.47 12.29 14.70
CA VAL A 44 14.31 11.10 14.54
C VAL A 44 13.43 9.91 14.18
N TRP A 45 13.81 9.21 13.11
CA TRP A 45 13.09 8.03 12.64
C TRP A 45 13.77 6.76 13.14
N ILE A 46 13.05 5.99 13.93
CA ILE A 46 13.48 4.69 14.47
C ILE A 46 12.86 3.61 13.59
N SER A 47 13.72 2.97 12.80
CA SER A 47 13.37 1.90 11.89
C SER A 47 13.66 0.56 12.56
N THR A 48 12.70 -0.37 12.54
CA THR A 48 12.88 -1.73 13.08
C THR A 48 12.24 -2.75 12.14
N PHE A 49 12.53 -4.04 12.32
CA PHE A 49 12.15 -5.06 11.35
C PHE A 49 10.69 -5.53 11.47
N THR A 50 10.18 -5.76 12.69
CA THR A 50 8.85 -6.38 12.88
C THR A 50 7.88 -5.46 13.61
N LYS A 51 6.58 -5.66 13.38
CA LYS A 51 5.51 -4.96 14.11
C LYS A 51 5.56 -5.22 15.63
N ASN A 52 6.04 -6.39 16.03
CA ASN A 52 6.22 -6.71 17.45
C ASN A 52 7.34 -5.86 18.07
N LEU A 53 8.46 -5.71 17.37
CA LEU A 53 9.54 -4.83 17.80
C LEU A 53 9.07 -3.36 17.87
N GLN A 54 8.27 -2.90 16.91
CA GLN A 54 7.67 -1.55 16.98
C GLN A 54 6.86 -1.34 18.27
N ARG A 55 6.08 -2.35 18.69
CA ARG A 55 5.31 -2.30 19.95
C ARG A 55 6.22 -2.31 21.18
N GLN A 56 7.30 -3.07 21.17
CA GLN A 56 8.27 -3.09 22.27
C GLN A 56 8.95 -1.73 22.41
N ILE A 57 9.37 -1.12 21.30
CA ILE A 57 9.95 0.24 21.30
C ILE A 57 8.92 1.25 21.81
N ASP A 58 7.66 1.15 21.37
CA ASP A 58 6.60 2.02 21.88
C ASP A 58 6.39 1.86 23.39
N GLN A 59 6.40 0.63 23.91
CA GLN A 59 6.29 0.37 25.35
C GLN A 59 7.46 0.97 26.14
N GLU A 60 8.69 0.84 25.64
CA GLU A 60 9.87 1.46 26.22
C GLU A 60 9.77 3.00 26.21
N LEU A 61 9.19 3.60 25.17
CA LEU A 61 8.93 5.04 25.11
C LEU A 61 7.90 5.52 26.14
N SER A 62 7.05 4.64 26.67
CA SER A 62 6.20 5.01 27.81
C SER A 62 7.01 5.25 29.09
N ARG A 63 8.25 4.74 29.19
CA ARG A 63 9.15 5.08 30.31
C ARG A 63 9.73 6.49 30.16
N LEU A 64 10.00 6.90 28.91
CA LEU A 64 10.49 8.25 28.59
C LEU A 64 9.36 9.30 28.66
N TYR A 65 8.14 8.91 28.28
CA TYR A 65 6.93 9.73 28.34
C TYR A 65 5.84 9.01 29.15
N PRO A 66 5.88 9.08 30.50
CA PRO A 66 4.91 8.39 31.37
C PRO A 66 3.47 8.87 31.16
N ASP A 67 3.28 10.15 30.83
CA ASP A 67 1.98 10.70 30.48
C ASP A 67 1.62 10.31 29.03
N ALA A 68 0.54 9.54 28.88
CA ALA A 68 0.08 9.06 27.59
C ALA A 68 -0.35 10.18 26.62
N THR A 69 -0.88 11.29 27.14
CA THR A 69 -1.28 12.44 26.32
C THR A 69 -0.06 13.16 25.77
N VAL A 70 0.97 13.32 26.60
CA VAL A 70 2.27 13.86 26.17
C VAL A 70 2.89 12.92 25.15
N LYS A 71 2.99 11.62 25.43
CA LYS A 71 3.56 10.62 24.52
C LYS A 71 2.92 10.68 23.13
N GLU A 72 1.60 10.81 23.04
CA GLU A 72 0.88 10.88 21.76
C GLU A 72 1.24 12.11 20.91
N THR A 73 1.71 13.20 21.54
CA THR A 73 2.21 14.37 20.81
C THR A 73 3.68 14.22 20.38
N GLN A 74 4.46 13.41 21.10
CA GLN A 74 5.91 13.29 20.89
C GLN A 74 6.28 12.11 19.99
N VAL A 75 5.49 11.03 20.02
CA VAL A 75 5.80 9.75 19.38
C VAL A 75 4.67 9.35 18.43
N THR A 76 5.03 8.83 17.26
CA THR A 76 4.05 8.17 16.39
C THR A 76 4.58 6.87 15.80
N ILE A 77 3.67 5.94 15.51
CA ILE A 77 3.96 4.69 14.81
C ILE A 77 3.42 4.79 13.38
N ARG A 78 4.27 4.46 12.43
CA ARG A 78 4.02 4.48 10.99
C ARG A 78 4.09 3.05 10.44
N LYS A 79 2.99 2.62 9.85
CA LYS A 79 2.87 1.33 9.13
C LYS A 79 2.46 1.56 7.68
N GLY A 80 2.54 0.51 6.86
CA GLY A 80 1.97 0.53 5.51
C GLY A 80 0.43 0.65 5.55
N ARG A 81 -0.17 1.14 4.46
CA ARG A 81 -1.62 1.43 4.36
C ARG A 81 -2.47 0.16 4.56
N GLU A 82 -1.93 -1.00 4.20
CA GLU A 82 -2.51 -2.33 4.35
C GLU A 82 -2.73 -2.77 5.81
N ASN A 83 -2.23 -1.99 6.76
CA ASN A 83 -2.35 -2.22 8.20
C ASN A 83 -3.40 -1.34 8.86
N TYR A 84 -4.00 -0.40 8.13
CA TYR A 84 -5.02 0.49 8.68
C TYR A 84 -6.36 0.23 8.03
N LEU A 85 -7.43 0.39 8.80
CA LEU A 85 -8.79 0.35 8.26
C LEU A 85 -9.01 1.46 7.24
N CYS A 86 -9.45 1.10 6.03
CA CYS A 86 -9.95 2.07 5.08
C CYS A 86 -11.43 2.34 5.40
N LEU A 87 -11.73 3.53 5.92
CA LEU A 87 -13.10 3.93 6.22
C LEU A 87 -14.01 3.86 5.00
N LEU A 88 -13.46 4.08 3.80
CA LEU A 88 -14.23 4.03 2.56
C LEU A 88 -14.61 2.58 2.23
N ASN A 89 -13.68 1.63 2.37
CA ASN A 89 -13.98 0.21 2.19
C ASN A 89 -15.02 -0.30 3.21
N LEU A 90 -14.96 0.21 4.44
CA LEU A 90 -15.97 -0.09 5.46
C LEU A 90 -17.35 0.47 5.07
N GLU A 91 -17.44 1.74 4.67
CA GLU A 91 -18.69 2.37 4.21
C GLU A 91 -19.28 1.61 3.02
N GLU A 92 -18.45 1.27 2.03
CA GLU A 92 -18.88 0.53 0.84
C GLU A 92 -19.40 -0.87 1.18
N THR A 93 -18.75 -1.55 2.13
CA THR A 93 -19.20 -2.85 2.64
C THR A 93 -20.54 -2.71 3.34
N ALA A 94 -20.69 -1.72 4.23
CA ALA A 94 -21.91 -1.46 4.98
C ALA A 94 -23.10 -1.06 4.08
N ALA A 95 -22.83 -0.30 3.01
CA ALA A 95 -23.83 0.10 2.02
C ALA A 95 -24.12 -0.97 0.95
N GLY A 96 -23.40 -2.10 0.97
CA GLY A 96 -23.51 -3.17 0.00
C GLY A 96 -24.82 -3.94 0.11
N THR A 97 -25.36 -4.39 -1.03
CA THR A 97 -26.59 -5.21 -1.07
C THR A 97 -26.47 -6.55 -0.34
N GLU A 98 -25.24 -7.05 -0.15
CA GLU A 98 -24.96 -8.28 0.60
C GLU A 98 -25.23 -8.12 2.10
N VAL A 99 -24.98 -6.94 2.67
CA VAL A 99 -25.34 -6.62 4.06
C VAL A 99 -26.84 -6.71 4.27
N ALA A 100 -27.63 -6.26 3.29
CA ALA A 100 -29.08 -6.35 3.35
C ALA A 100 -29.62 -7.80 3.20
N ARG A 101 -28.83 -8.71 2.62
CA ARG A 101 -29.24 -10.09 2.31
C ARG A 101 -28.72 -11.13 3.30
N HIS A 102 -27.62 -10.83 3.97
CA HIS A 102 -26.93 -11.74 4.88
C HIS A 102 -26.74 -11.07 6.25
N PRO A 103 -27.54 -11.45 7.26
CA PRO A 103 -27.45 -10.87 8.61
C PRO A 103 -26.03 -10.87 9.18
N ASN A 104 -25.25 -11.93 8.91
CA ASN A 104 -23.86 -12.04 9.37
C ASN A 104 -22.96 -10.93 8.79
N HIS A 105 -23.16 -10.53 7.53
CA HIS A 105 -22.41 -9.42 6.93
C HIS A 105 -22.80 -8.07 7.55
N ALA A 106 -24.08 -7.89 7.87
CA ALA A 106 -24.56 -6.70 8.59
C ALA A 106 -23.95 -6.60 10.00
N VAL A 107 -23.93 -7.71 10.72
CA VAL A 107 -23.31 -7.82 12.05
C VAL A 107 -21.82 -7.51 11.95
N ALA A 108 -21.11 -8.08 10.97
CA ALA A 108 -19.68 -7.83 10.76
C ALA A 108 -19.40 -6.34 10.49
N ALA A 109 -20.15 -5.72 9.58
CA ALA A 109 -20.03 -4.29 9.28
C ALA A 109 -20.33 -3.41 10.51
N GLY A 110 -21.37 -3.76 11.28
CA GLY A 110 -21.73 -3.06 12.51
C GLY A 110 -20.66 -3.15 13.60
N ILE A 111 -20.08 -4.35 13.81
CA ILE A 111 -18.98 -4.55 14.76
C ILE A 111 -17.75 -3.75 14.33
N MET A 112 -17.38 -3.81 13.05
CA MET A 112 -16.25 -3.04 12.52
C MET A 112 -16.48 -1.53 12.62
N ALA A 113 -17.70 -1.04 12.39
CA ALA A 113 -18.04 0.37 12.56
C ALA A 113 -17.95 0.81 14.03
N ARG A 114 -18.40 -0.02 14.97
CA ARG A 114 -18.25 0.24 16.41
C ARG A 114 -16.79 0.28 16.84
N TRP A 115 -15.98 -0.66 16.37
CA TRP A 115 -14.53 -0.65 16.63
C TRP A 115 -13.88 0.59 16.01
N ALA A 116 -14.18 0.92 14.76
CA ALA A 116 -13.63 2.10 14.09
C ALA A 116 -13.96 3.42 14.83
N ALA A 117 -15.16 3.52 15.43
CA ALA A 117 -15.55 4.68 16.22
C ALA A 117 -14.82 4.77 17.57
N ALA A 118 -14.45 3.62 18.15
CA ALA A 118 -13.71 3.55 19.41
C ALA A 118 -12.18 3.56 19.22
N SER A 119 -11.70 3.22 18.01
CA SER A 119 -10.28 2.97 17.78
C SER A 119 -9.47 4.25 17.75
N LYS A 120 -8.31 4.21 18.44
CA LYS A 120 -7.40 5.35 18.53
C LYS A 120 -6.73 5.66 17.20
N ASP A 121 -6.36 4.65 16.43
CA ASP A 121 -5.51 4.78 15.25
C ASP A 121 -5.93 3.90 14.07
N GLY A 122 -6.95 3.05 14.23
CA GLY A 122 -7.48 2.18 13.19
C GLY A 122 -6.50 1.11 12.71
N ASP A 123 -5.54 0.74 13.56
CA ASP A 123 -4.55 -0.30 13.27
C ASP A 123 -5.19 -1.70 13.29
N LEU A 124 -5.31 -2.33 12.12
CA LEU A 124 -5.83 -3.70 11.97
C LEU A 124 -4.80 -4.79 12.30
N SER A 125 -3.57 -4.39 12.63
CA SER A 125 -2.43 -5.29 12.86
C SER A 125 -1.89 -5.26 14.28
N GLY A 126 -2.55 -4.53 15.18
CA GLY A 126 -2.11 -4.30 16.55
C GLY A 126 -2.99 -3.31 17.29
N GLY A 127 -2.49 -2.78 18.40
CA GLY A 127 -3.19 -1.76 19.18
C GLY A 127 -4.48 -2.30 19.83
N ASP A 128 -5.60 -1.66 19.53
CA ASP A 128 -6.93 -1.95 20.08
C ASP A 128 -7.76 -2.92 19.22
N PHE A 129 -7.19 -3.45 18.13
CA PHE A 129 -7.89 -4.41 17.28
C PHE A 129 -7.89 -5.81 17.90
N PRO A 130 -9.07 -6.39 18.20
CA PRO A 130 -9.13 -7.68 18.90
C PRO A 130 -8.64 -8.83 18.01
N GLY A 131 -7.65 -9.59 18.48
CA GLY A 131 -7.03 -10.67 17.71
C GLY A 131 -7.96 -11.83 17.32
N TRP A 132 -9.07 -12.02 18.04
CA TRP A 132 -10.10 -13.02 17.72
C TRP A 132 -11.07 -12.58 16.63
N LEU A 133 -11.12 -11.27 16.33
CA LEU A 133 -12.13 -10.71 15.44
C LEU A 133 -12.02 -11.19 13.98
N PRO A 134 -10.81 -11.33 13.38
CA PRO A 134 -10.67 -11.91 12.05
C PRO A 134 -11.11 -13.38 11.96
N GLY A 135 -10.93 -14.16 13.03
CA GLY A 135 -11.40 -15.54 13.08
C GLY A 135 -12.91 -15.65 13.12
N LEU A 136 -13.58 -14.72 13.82
CA LEU A 136 -15.04 -14.67 13.93
C LEU A 136 -15.71 -14.13 12.65
N LEU A 137 -15.21 -13.02 12.12
CA LEU A 137 -15.86 -12.30 11.02
C LEU A 137 -15.27 -12.65 9.65
N GLY A 138 -14.13 -13.34 9.60
CA GLY A 138 -13.42 -13.62 8.36
C GLY A 138 -12.58 -12.45 7.85
N TYR A 139 -11.60 -12.78 7.02
CA TYR A 139 -10.64 -11.82 6.47
C TYR A 139 -11.31 -10.70 5.65
N GLU A 140 -12.24 -11.04 4.75
CA GLU A 140 -12.92 -10.08 3.86
C GLU A 140 -13.67 -8.99 4.61
N HIS A 141 -14.18 -9.28 5.81
CA HIS A 141 -14.93 -8.35 6.65
C HIS A 141 -14.07 -7.64 7.70
N THR A 142 -12.76 -7.91 7.74
CA THR A 142 -11.84 -7.35 8.76
C THR A 142 -10.58 -6.80 8.10
N ALA A 143 -9.47 -7.56 8.09
CA ALA A 143 -8.19 -7.14 7.55
C ALA A 143 -8.22 -6.86 6.04
N GLY A 144 -9.18 -7.46 5.32
CA GLY A 144 -9.48 -7.18 3.92
C GLY A 144 -10.13 -5.82 3.66
N LEU A 145 -10.56 -5.10 4.71
CA LEU A 145 -11.04 -3.72 4.61
C LEU A 145 -9.92 -2.68 4.61
N ALA A 146 -8.65 -3.09 4.73
CA ALA A 146 -7.52 -2.19 4.56
C ALA A 146 -7.31 -1.80 3.08
N ASP A 147 -6.58 -0.72 2.85
CA ASP A 147 -6.11 -0.34 1.51
C ASP A 147 -4.93 -1.24 1.11
N ARG A 148 -5.23 -2.35 0.43
CA ARG A 148 -4.22 -3.34 -0.01
C ARG A 148 -4.03 -3.34 -1.52
N ARG A 149 -5.05 -2.93 -2.25
CA ARG A 149 -5.09 -3.01 -3.71
C ARG A 149 -4.62 -1.72 -4.33
N GLY A 150 -4.26 -0.71 -3.54
CA GLY A 150 -3.92 0.66 -3.95
C GLY A 150 -5.16 1.47 -4.34
N GLU A 151 -6.33 1.09 -3.84
CA GLU A 151 -7.61 1.73 -4.13
C GLU A 151 -7.73 3.14 -3.55
N CYS A 152 -6.82 3.52 -2.65
CA CYS A 152 -6.89 4.84 -2.06
C CYS A 152 -6.67 5.96 -3.08
N ILE A 153 -7.56 6.94 -2.95
CA ILE A 153 -7.65 8.15 -3.76
C ILE A 153 -7.15 9.38 -3.01
N TYR A 154 -6.47 9.17 -1.89
CA TYR A 154 -5.81 10.20 -1.10
C TYR A 154 -6.77 11.35 -0.76
N SER A 155 -6.43 12.56 -1.21
CA SER A 155 -7.15 13.79 -0.93
C SER A 155 -8.59 13.78 -1.46
N ALA A 156 -8.89 13.03 -2.53
CA ALA A 156 -10.25 12.92 -3.08
C ALA A 156 -11.20 12.01 -2.27
N CYS A 157 -10.75 11.46 -1.14
CA CYS A 157 -11.59 10.64 -0.27
C CYS A 157 -12.45 11.51 0.64
N ASP A 158 -13.76 11.25 0.69
CA ASP A 158 -14.71 11.93 1.58
C ASP A 158 -14.35 11.73 3.07
N HIS A 159 -13.59 10.68 3.38
CA HIS A 159 -13.09 10.43 4.72
C HIS A 159 -11.69 10.96 4.99
N TYR A 160 -11.04 11.66 4.05
CA TYR A 160 -9.63 12.10 4.14
C TYR A 160 -9.29 12.76 5.49
N HIS A 161 -10.15 13.66 5.99
CA HIS A 161 -9.93 14.36 7.26
C HIS A 161 -9.91 13.45 8.49
N LYS A 162 -10.73 12.39 8.48
CA LYS A 162 -10.83 11.36 9.53
C LYS A 162 -10.08 10.06 9.20
N CYS A 163 -9.36 10.00 8.08
CA CYS A 163 -8.66 8.81 7.62
C CYS A 163 -7.51 8.47 8.58
N PHE A 164 -7.49 7.22 9.04
CA PHE A 164 -6.48 6.69 9.96
C PHE A 164 -5.05 6.83 9.41
N VAL A 165 -4.85 6.44 8.14
CA VAL A 165 -3.56 6.55 7.44
C VAL A 165 -3.10 8.01 7.37
N GLU A 166 -3.94 8.91 6.86
CA GLU A 166 -3.57 10.30 6.67
C GLU A 166 -3.43 11.06 8.00
N ARG A 167 -4.12 10.62 9.05
CA ARG A 167 -3.89 11.09 10.42
C ARG A 167 -2.52 10.64 10.94
N SER A 168 -2.12 9.39 10.71
CA SER A 168 -0.77 8.90 11.05
C SER A 168 0.32 9.67 10.28
N VAL A 169 0.14 9.92 8.98
CA VAL A 169 1.06 10.75 8.17
C VAL A 169 1.20 12.15 8.75
N ARG A 170 0.08 12.83 9.06
CA ARG A 170 0.10 14.19 9.64
C ARG A 170 0.72 14.22 11.03
N LYS A 171 0.48 13.21 11.86
CA LYS A 171 1.12 13.05 13.18
C LYS A 171 2.63 12.89 13.03
N ALA A 172 3.09 12.09 12.07
CA ALA A 172 4.53 11.86 11.83
C ALA A 172 5.29 13.15 11.48
N LYS A 173 4.69 14.06 10.74
CA LYS A 173 5.30 15.37 10.43
C LYS A 173 5.55 16.26 11.65
N ARG A 174 4.88 16.00 12.78
CA ARG A 174 4.97 16.81 14.01
C ARG A 174 5.60 16.07 15.18
N ALA A 175 5.80 14.76 15.06
CA ALA A 175 6.34 13.93 16.12
C ALA A 175 7.86 14.12 16.22
N LYS A 176 8.38 14.14 17.45
CA LYS A 176 9.82 14.11 17.71
C LYS A 176 10.43 12.76 17.33
N LEU A 177 9.70 11.67 17.61
CA LEU A 177 10.13 10.31 17.32
C LEU A 177 9.09 9.60 16.45
N VAL A 178 9.54 9.02 15.35
CA VAL A 178 8.70 8.23 14.44
C VAL A 178 9.21 6.81 14.41
N ILE A 179 8.37 5.84 14.77
CA ILE A 179 8.69 4.42 14.69
C ILE A 179 8.12 3.86 13.39
N ALA A 180 8.96 3.24 12.56
CA ALA A 180 8.58 2.70 11.26
C ALA A 180 9.22 1.33 11.00
N ASN A 181 8.71 0.60 10.01
CA ASN A 181 9.40 -0.59 9.49
C ASN A 181 10.54 -0.17 8.55
N HIS A 182 11.65 -0.93 8.52
CA HIS A 182 12.69 -0.84 7.48
C HIS A 182 12.12 -0.68 6.07
N ALA A 183 11.21 -1.57 5.65
CA ALA A 183 10.62 -1.53 4.31
C ALA A 183 9.88 -0.19 4.06
N LEU A 184 9.15 0.32 5.05
CA LEU A 184 8.44 1.59 4.92
C LEU A 184 9.42 2.77 4.77
N VAL A 185 10.51 2.77 5.55
CA VAL A 185 11.55 3.80 5.45
C VAL A 185 12.20 3.78 4.07
N MET A 186 12.54 2.60 3.55
CA MET A 186 13.17 2.45 2.24
C MET A 186 12.26 2.89 1.10
N ILE A 187 11.00 2.42 1.09
CA ILE A 187 10.01 2.81 0.07
C ILE A 187 9.79 4.32 0.11
N GLN A 188 9.68 4.91 1.30
CA GLN A 188 9.52 6.35 1.41
C GLN A 188 10.71 7.10 0.82
N THR A 189 11.94 6.71 1.17
CA THR A 189 13.16 7.32 0.62
C THR A 189 13.25 7.17 -0.90
N ALA A 190 12.88 6.01 -1.45
CA ALA A 190 12.92 5.77 -2.89
C ALA A 190 11.85 6.56 -3.68
N LEU A 191 10.70 6.84 -3.05
CA LEU A 191 9.60 7.59 -3.66
C LEU A 191 9.67 9.10 -3.42
N SER A 192 10.60 9.56 -2.58
CA SER A 192 10.73 10.97 -2.24
C SER A 192 11.22 11.77 -3.44
N GLY A 193 10.52 12.87 -3.74
CA GLY A 193 10.88 13.82 -4.78
C GLY A 193 11.72 14.99 -4.27
N PRO A 194 12.25 15.83 -5.17
CA PRO A 194 12.89 17.09 -4.80
C PRO A 194 11.92 17.98 -4.02
N GLY A 195 12.30 18.38 -2.80
CA GLY A 195 11.49 19.22 -1.92
C GLY A 195 10.60 18.47 -0.93
N ASP A 196 10.61 17.14 -0.92
CA ASP A 196 9.97 16.37 0.14
C ASP A 196 10.75 16.52 1.45
N ASP A 197 10.02 16.84 2.53
CA ASP A 197 10.57 16.99 3.89
C ASP A 197 10.88 15.61 4.45
N MET A 198 12.07 15.12 4.14
CA MET A 198 12.57 13.84 4.59
C MET A 198 13.30 13.96 5.93
N PRO A 199 13.17 12.95 6.81
CA PRO A 199 13.90 12.93 8.06
C PRO A 199 15.42 13.01 7.83
N THR A 200 16.09 13.83 8.63
CA THR A 200 17.55 13.97 8.53
C THR A 200 18.30 12.93 9.37
N HIS A 201 17.62 12.28 10.31
CA HIS A 201 18.23 11.35 11.27
C HIS A 201 17.43 10.05 11.36
N TYR A 202 18.15 8.94 11.19
CA TYR A 202 17.62 7.59 11.26
C TYR A 202 18.38 6.75 12.28
N VAL A 203 17.65 5.89 12.97
CA VAL A 203 18.18 4.80 13.78
C VAL A 203 17.64 3.50 13.20
N PHE A 204 18.52 2.64 12.70
CA PHE A 204 18.14 1.31 12.22
C PHE A 204 18.40 0.28 13.31
N ASP A 205 17.34 -0.07 14.03
CA ASP A 205 17.34 -1.16 15.00
C ASP A 205 17.23 -2.52 14.29
N GLU A 206 17.92 -3.54 14.78
CA GLU A 206 18.07 -4.84 14.10
C GLU A 206 18.59 -4.70 12.65
N GLY A 207 19.59 -3.84 12.46
CA GLY A 207 20.16 -3.52 11.14
C GLY A 207 20.68 -4.70 10.32
N HIS A 208 20.87 -5.89 10.92
CA HIS A 208 21.17 -7.11 10.18
C HIS A 208 20.03 -7.55 9.24
N HIS A 209 18.79 -7.09 9.47
CA HIS A 209 17.65 -7.32 8.58
C HIS A 209 17.51 -6.26 7.47
N LEU A 210 18.37 -5.24 7.42
CA LEU A 210 18.24 -4.13 6.49
C LEU A 210 18.28 -4.58 5.02
N PHE A 211 19.16 -5.52 4.68
CA PHE A 211 19.27 -6.05 3.32
C PHE A 211 18.03 -6.86 2.92
N SER A 212 17.54 -7.74 3.80
CA SER A 212 16.29 -8.48 3.54
C SER A 212 15.09 -7.55 3.41
N ALA A 213 15.04 -6.49 4.21
CA ALA A 213 14.00 -5.47 4.07
C ALA A 213 14.11 -4.68 2.75
N ALA A 214 15.33 -4.42 2.26
CA ALA A 214 15.54 -3.80 0.96
C ALA A 214 15.08 -4.72 -0.17
N ASP A 215 15.48 -5.99 -0.15
CA ASP A 215 15.05 -6.97 -1.14
C ASP A 215 13.52 -7.07 -1.16
N SER A 216 12.87 -7.15 0.00
CA SER A 216 11.41 -7.18 0.08
C SER A 216 10.75 -5.87 -0.37
N ALA A 217 11.37 -4.71 -0.14
CA ALA A 217 10.82 -3.41 -0.50
C ALA A 217 10.95 -3.10 -2.00
N PHE A 218 11.99 -3.61 -2.64
CA PHE A 218 12.31 -3.36 -4.05
C PHE A 218 12.03 -4.55 -4.97
N ALA A 219 11.60 -5.69 -4.43
CA ALA A 219 11.08 -6.80 -5.22
C ALA A 219 9.78 -6.41 -5.93
N ALA A 220 9.60 -6.96 -7.13
CA ALA A 220 8.35 -6.91 -7.87
C ALA A 220 7.73 -8.30 -7.90
N HIS A 221 6.41 -8.37 -7.74
CA HIS A 221 5.65 -9.59 -7.88
C HIS A 221 4.67 -9.45 -9.05
N LEU A 222 4.47 -10.56 -9.76
CA LEU A 222 3.46 -10.68 -10.80
C LEU A 222 2.58 -11.88 -10.46
N SER A 223 1.57 -11.64 -9.62
CA SER A 223 0.62 -12.66 -9.19
C SER A 223 -0.75 -12.52 -9.83
N ALA A 224 -1.49 -13.62 -9.85
CA ALA A 224 -2.91 -13.63 -10.23
C ALA A 224 -3.75 -12.67 -9.36
N GLN A 225 -3.38 -12.54 -8.08
CA GLN A 225 -4.07 -11.67 -7.14
C GLN A 225 -3.80 -10.19 -7.45
N GLU A 226 -2.54 -9.78 -7.65
CA GLU A 226 -2.18 -8.40 -7.99
C GLU A 226 -2.81 -7.94 -9.30
N THR A 227 -2.81 -8.82 -10.31
CA THR A 227 -3.45 -8.52 -11.60
C THR A 227 -4.97 -8.42 -11.46
N THR A 228 -5.61 -9.25 -10.62
CA THR A 228 -7.04 -9.13 -10.30
C THR A 228 -7.34 -7.83 -9.55
N ASP A 229 -6.48 -7.44 -8.62
CA ASP A 229 -6.62 -6.23 -7.82
C ASP A 229 -6.43 -4.97 -8.68
N LEU A 230 -5.48 -4.97 -9.61
CA LEU A 230 -5.33 -3.93 -10.62
C LEU A 230 -6.56 -3.86 -11.54
N ARG A 231 -7.06 -5.01 -12.00
CA ARG A 231 -8.26 -5.08 -12.84
C ARG A 231 -9.47 -4.47 -12.13
N ARG A 232 -9.71 -4.87 -10.88
CA ARG A 232 -10.78 -4.33 -10.03
C ARG A 232 -10.60 -2.84 -9.77
N TRP A 233 -9.37 -2.36 -9.61
CA TRP A 233 -9.12 -0.93 -9.48
C TRP A 233 -9.48 -0.15 -10.75
N ILE A 234 -9.20 -0.70 -11.95
CA ILE A 234 -9.54 -0.04 -13.21
C ILE A 234 -11.05 -0.10 -13.48
N LEU A 235 -11.59 -1.31 -13.51
CA LEU A 235 -12.93 -1.62 -14.01
C LEU A 235 -14.02 -1.51 -12.93
N GLY A 236 -13.65 -1.58 -11.65
CA GLY A 236 -14.58 -1.74 -10.54
C GLY A 236 -14.93 -3.20 -10.31
N ALA A 237 -16.08 -3.46 -9.67
CA ALA A 237 -16.52 -4.84 -9.43
C ALA A 237 -17.06 -5.49 -10.71
N GLU A 238 -16.56 -6.69 -11.02
CA GLU A 238 -16.95 -7.48 -12.20
C GLU A 238 -17.61 -8.80 -11.76
N GLY A 239 -18.70 -9.18 -12.42
CA GLY A 239 -19.42 -10.44 -12.17
C GLY A 239 -20.47 -10.40 -11.06
N GLY A 240 -21.75 -10.52 -11.45
CA GLY A 240 -22.93 -10.61 -10.57
C GLY A 240 -23.75 -9.30 -10.49
N ARG A 241 -25.01 -9.39 -10.02
CA ARG A 241 -25.97 -8.27 -9.76
C ARG A 241 -25.48 -7.26 -8.67
N ARG A 242 -24.17 -7.05 -8.58
CA ARG A 242 -23.45 -6.32 -7.54
C ARG A 242 -23.14 -4.91 -8.06
N LYS A 243 -24.00 -3.95 -7.72
CA LYS A 243 -23.63 -2.53 -7.78
C LYS A 243 -22.66 -2.25 -6.64
N SER A 244 -21.39 -2.62 -6.79
CA SER A 244 -20.35 -2.10 -5.92
C SER A 244 -20.25 -0.60 -6.14
N ARG A 245 -20.34 0.19 -5.06
CA ARG A 245 -20.04 1.63 -5.11
C ARG A 245 -18.55 1.93 -5.11
N ALA A 246 -17.69 0.91 -4.99
CA ALA A 246 -16.26 1.01 -5.29
C ALA A 246 -16.09 1.42 -6.75
N ARG A 247 -16.08 2.73 -7.00
CA ARG A 247 -15.92 3.31 -8.31
C ARG A 247 -14.51 2.93 -8.76
N GLY A 248 -14.39 1.99 -9.69
CA GLY A 248 -13.14 1.79 -10.41
C GLY A 248 -12.68 3.12 -11.02
N ILE A 249 -11.42 3.20 -11.43
CA ILE A 249 -10.88 4.42 -12.04
C ILE A 249 -11.74 4.88 -13.21
N LYS A 250 -12.37 3.92 -13.92
CA LYS A 250 -13.35 4.18 -14.97
C LYS A 250 -14.39 5.22 -14.54
N ARG A 251 -15.14 4.92 -13.48
CA ARG A 251 -16.24 5.77 -12.99
C ARG A 251 -15.76 7.05 -12.31
N ARG A 252 -14.49 7.13 -11.91
CA ARG A 252 -13.89 8.36 -11.37
C ARG A 252 -13.47 9.32 -12.46
N LEU A 253 -13.03 8.76 -13.59
CA LEU A 253 -12.62 9.51 -14.77
C LEU A 253 -13.81 9.95 -15.62
N GLU A 254 -14.87 9.14 -15.72
CA GLU A 254 -16.07 9.43 -16.53
C GLU A 254 -16.53 10.90 -16.40
N ASP A 255 -16.77 11.38 -15.19
CA ASP A 255 -17.21 12.77 -14.96
C ASP A 255 -16.12 13.82 -15.25
N LEU A 256 -14.84 13.48 -15.08
CA LEU A 256 -13.70 14.41 -15.21
C LEU A 256 -13.26 14.60 -16.67
N VAL A 257 -13.60 13.64 -17.54
CA VAL A 257 -13.27 13.68 -18.96
C VAL A 257 -14.50 13.89 -19.85
N ALA A 258 -15.71 13.98 -19.26
CA ALA A 258 -16.93 14.22 -20.01
C ALA A 258 -16.82 15.49 -20.87
N GLY A 259 -17.10 15.34 -22.17
CA GLY A 259 -17.00 16.44 -23.15
C GLY A 259 -15.58 16.70 -23.66
N ASP A 260 -14.58 15.96 -23.21
CA ASP A 260 -13.23 15.93 -23.77
C ASP A 260 -13.04 14.65 -24.59
N THR A 261 -13.15 14.77 -25.91
CA THR A 261 -13.10 13.63 -26.84
C THR A 261 -11.83 12.80 -26.69
N GLU A 262 -10.68 13.44 -26.42
CA GLU A 262 -9.42 12.71 -26.23
C GLU A 262 -9.41 12.00 -24.87
N GLY A 263 -9.91 12.66 -23.82
CA GLY A 263 -10.08 12.04 -22.51
C GLY A 263 -11.01 10.83 -22.53
N GLU A 264 -12.16 10.93 -23.18
CA GLU A 264 -13.12 9.82 -23.34
C GLU A 264 -12.50 8.65 -24.11
N ARG A 265 -11.76 8.94 -25.20
CA ARG A 265 -11.04 7.93 -25.99
C ARG A 265 -9.98 7.21 -25.15
N LEU A 266 -9.14 7.96 -24.42
CA LEU A 266 -8.11 7.40 -23.55
C LEU A 266 -8.70 6.55 -22.41
N LEU A 267 -9.83 6.98 -21.85
CA LEU A 267 -10.55 6.22 -20.83
C LEU A 267 -11.00 4.86 -21.37
N GLN A 268 -11.57 4.84 -22.57
CA GLN A 268 -11.98 3.61 -23.23
C GLN A 268 -10.78 2.70 -23.55
N ASP A 269 -9.68 3.27 -24.05
CA ASP A 269 -8.42 2.55 -24.30
C ASP A 269 -7.90 1.86 -23.02
N ILE A 270 -7.95 2.53 -21.87
CA ILE A 270 -7.56 1.95 -20.56
C ILE A 270 -8.48 0.78 -20.19
N VAL A 271 -9.79 0.96 -20.30
CA VAL A 271 -10.80 -0.05 -19.95
C VAL A 271 -10.65 -1.31 -20.81
N ASP A 272 -10.44 -1.14 -22.11
CA ASP A 272 -10.27 -2.26 -23.04
C ASP A 272 -8.93 -2.96 -22.83
N ALA A 273 -7.85 -2.20 -22.63
CA ALA A 273 -6.54 -2.78 -22.34
C ALA A 273 -6.50 -3.53 -21.00
N ALA A 274 -7.30 -3.11 -20.00
CA ALA A 274 -7.38 -3.79 -18.70
C ALA A 274 -8.01 -5.20 -18.78
N GLN A 275 -8.68 -5.55 -19.89
CA GLN A 275 -9.29 -6.87 -20.08
C GLN A 275 -8.25 -8.01 -20.10
N ILE A 276 -6.98 -7.71 -20.34
CA ILE A 276 -5.88 -8.69 -20.33
C ILE A 276 -5.59 -9.26 -18.93
N LEU A 277 -5.96 -8.51 -17.90
CA LEU A 277 -5.69 -8.81 -16.50
C LEU A 277 -6.60 -9.93 -16.01
N THR A 278 -6.11 -10.66 -15.01
CA THR A 278 -6.81 -11.79 -14.40
C THR A 278 -8.21 -11.40 -13.92
N ALA A 279 -9.24 -12.14 -14.36
CA ALA A 279 -10.63 -11.86 -14.02
C ALA A 279 -11.08 -12.65 -12.77
N PRO A 280 -12.16 -12.25 -12.07
CA PRO A 280 -12.73 -13.05 -10.98
C PRO A 280 -12.99 -14.50 -11.39
N GLY A 281 -12.78 -15.44 -10.47
CA GLY A 281 -12.91 -16.87 -10.73
C GLY A 281 -11.72 -17.52 -11.46
N TRP A 282 -10.60 -16.79 -11.62
CA TRP A 282 -9.39 -17.29 -12.28
C TRP A 282 -8.87 -18.59 -11.68
N THR A 283 -8.97 -18.80 -10.37
CA THR A 283 -8.48 -20.01 -9.71
C THR A 283 -9.14 -21.27 -10.27
N ARG A 284 -10.45 -21.20 -10.52
CA ARG A 284 -11.21 -22.31 -11.13
C ARG A 284 -10.75 -22.54 -12.57
N ARG A 285 -10.64 -21.46 -13.36
CA ARG A 285 -10.20 -21.52 -14.76
C ARG A 285 -8.80 -22.11 -14.92
N LEU A 286 -7.86 -21.71 -14.06
CA LEU A 286 -6.49 -22.25 -14.09
C LEU A 286 -6.47 -23.74 -13.72
N ARG A 287 -7.26 -24.16 -12.72
CA ARG A 287 -7.39 -25.59 -12.33
C ARG A 287 -8.03 -26.44 -13.42
N GLU A 288 -9.04 -25.92 -14.11
CA GLU A 288 -9.72 -26.59 -15.23
C GLU A 288 -8.93 -26.53 -16.53
N GLY A 289 -7.74 -25.91 -16.55
CA GLY A 289 -6.90 -25.81 -17.74
C GLY A 289 -7.44 -24.88 -18.83
N ASN A 290 -8.32 -23.93 -18.47
CA ASN A 290 -8.97 -23.01 -19.39
C ASN A 290 -8.63 -21.53 -19.09
N PRO A 291 -7.33 -21.13 -19.16
CA PRO A 291 -6.91 -19.76 -18.88
C PRO A 291 -7.46 -18.76 -19.91
N GLN A 292 -7.94 -17.61 -19.44
CA GLN A 292 -8.48 -16.55 -20.29
C GLN A 292 -7.56 -15.33 -20.36
N GLY A 293 -7.31 -14.86 -21.58
CA GLY A 293 -6.48 -13.69 -21.83
C GLY A 293 -4.97 -13.91 -21.58
N PRO A 294 -4.14 -12.88 -21.83
CA PRO A 294 -2.69 -12.98 -21.72
C PRO A 294 -2.17 -13.30 -20.30
N CYS A 295 -2.71 -12.66 -19.25
CA CYS A 295 -2.25 -12.90 -17.88
C CYS A 295 -2.47 -14.35 -17.43
N GLU A 296 -3.68 -14.88 -17.57
CA GLU A 296 -3.98 -16.24 -17.10
C GLU A 296 -3.22 -17.29 -17.91
N LYS A 297 -2.99 -17.07 -19.21
CA LYS A 297 -2.19 -17.98 -20.03
C LYS A 297 -0.74 -18.06 -19.55
N PHE A 298 -0.13 -16.90 -19.28
CA PHE A 298 1.22 -16.84 -18.70
C PHE A 298 1.26 -17.51 -17.33
N LEU A 299 0.35 -17.15 -16.42
CA LEU A 299 0.28 -17.72 -15.07
C LEU A 299 0.03 -19.23 -15.07
N SER A 300 -0.74 -19.74 -16.02
CA SER A 300 -0.95 -21.19 -16.21
C SER A 300 0.35 -21.91 -16.56
N LEU A 301 1.18 -21.34 -17.43
CA LEU A 301 2.48 -21.92 -17.79
C LEU A 301 3.50 -21.79 -16.66
N VAL A 302 3.52 -20.66 -15.93
CA VAL A 302 4.33 -20.52 -14.71
C VAL A 302 3.95 -21.60 -13.69
N TYR A 303 2.65 -21.79 -13.45
CA TYR A 303 2.17 -22.84 -12.56
C TYR A 303 2.63 -24.22 -13.02
N LYS A 304 2.48 -24.56 -14.31
CA LYS A 304 2.97 -25.84 -14.87
C LYS A 304 4.48 -26.01 -14.69
N GLN A 305 5.27 -24.97 -14.92
CA GLN A 305 6.74 -25.04 -14.76
C GLN A 305 7.11 -25.32 -13.30
N VAL A 306 6.55 -24.57 -12.35
CA VAL A 306 6.80 -24.77 -10.92
C VAL A 306 6.35 -26.17 -10.51
N HIS A 307 5.15 -26.59 -10.90
CA HIS A 307 4.60 -27.88 -10.48
C HIS A 307 5.31 -29.09 -11.12
N ALA A 308 5.97 -28.91 -12.27
CA ALA A 308 6.73 -29.98 -12.92
C ALA A 308 8.17 -30.11 -12.38
N ARG A 309 8.70 -29.05 -11.75
CA ARG A 309 10.13 -28.95 -11.42
C ARG A 309 10.43 -28.71 -9.94
N ALA A 310 9.44 -28.27 -9.16
CA ALA A 310 9.61 -28.07 -7.74
C ALA A 310 9.65 -29.42 -7.01
N GLU A 311 10.56 -29.54 -6.06
CA GLU A 311 10.57 -30.64 -5.11
C GLU A 311 9.55 -30.39 -3.99
N GLY A 312 9.08 -31.45 -3.33
CA GLY A 312 8.20 -31.29 -2.17
C GLY A 312 6.80 -30.76 -2.48
N ILE A 313 6.24 -31.09 -3.65
CA ILE A 313 4.88 -30.70 -4.09
C ILE A 313 3.80 -30.99 -3.02
N ASN A 314 3.96 -32.09 -2.28
CA ASN A 314 3.04 -32.50 -1.22
C ASN A 314 3.47 -32.03 0.19
N GLY A 315 4.50 -31.20 0.27
CA GLY A 315 5.03 -30.64 1.51
C GLY A 315 4.27 -29.38 1.94
N PRO A 316 4.50 -28.92 3.19
CA PRO A 316 3.85 -27.72 3.73
C PRO A 316 4.45 -26.40 3.22
N TYR A 317 5.49 -26.47 2.38
CA TYR A 317 6.28 -25.32 1.95
C TYR A 317 5.82 -24.78 0.60
N SER A 318 6.17 -23.51 0.32
CA SER A 318 5.93 -22.92 -0.99
C SER A 318 6.80 -23.59 -2.05
N LEU A 319 6.29 -23.69 -3.27
CA LEU A 319 6.99 -24.29 -4.40
C LEU A 319 7.73 -23.22 -5.21
N GLU A 320 8.96 -23.52 -5.57
CA GLU A 320 9.81 -22.67 -6.40
C GLU A 320 10.65 -23.50 -7.36
N THR A 321 11.14 -22.87 -8.43
CA THR A 321 12.01 -23.52 -9.41
C THR A 321 12.83 -22.46 -10.16
N PRO A 322 14.03 -22.79 -10.66
CA PRO A 322 14.78 -21.87 -11.51
C PRO A 322 13.99 -21.45 -12.76
N THR A 323 14.20 -20.22 -13.21
CA THR A 323 13.53 -19.69 -14.41
C THR A 323 13.90 -20.45 -15.69
N HIS A 324 15.11 -21.00 -15.75
CA HIS A 324 15.63 -21.78 -16.88
C HIS A 324 15.90 -23.24 -16.51
N PRO A 325 15.79 -24.17 -17.48
CA PRO A 325 15.21 -23.97 -18.81
C PRO A 325 13.70 -23.74 -18.74
N ALA A 326 13.18 -22.83 -19.56
CA ALA A 326 11.76 -22.52 -19.59
C ALA A 326 10.98 -23.61 -20.35
N ILE A 327 9.79 -23.95 -19.87
CA ILE A 327 8.90 -24.87 -20.62
C ILE A 327 8.44 -24.24 -21.94
N GLU A 328 8.05 -25.07 -22.90
CA GLU A 328 7.56 -24.64 -24.21
C GLU A 328 6.42 -23.60 -24.08
N GLY A 329 6.51 -22.52 -24.85
CA GLY A 329 5.52 -21.44 -24.87
C GLY A 329 5.57 -20.47 -23.68
N LEU A 330 6.34 -20.73 -22.61
CA LEU A 330 6.42 -19.81 -21.47
C LEU A 330 7.07 -18.48 -21.87
N ALA A 331 8.15 -18.51 -22.64
CA ALA A 331 8.82 -17.30 -23.12
C ALA A 331 7.91 -16.47 -24.05
N ASP A 332 7.17 -17.13 -24.95
CA ASP A 332 6.26 -16.45 -25.88
C ASP A 332 5.07 -15.80 -25.17
N THR A 333 4.48 -16.50 -24.19
CA THR A 333 3.40 -15.93 -23.37
C THR A 333 3.89 -14.80 -22.47
N ALA A 334 5.11 -14.87 -21.95
CA ALA A 334 5.73 -13.77 -21.21
C ALA A 334 5.92 -12.54 -22.10
N ALA A 335 6.44 -12.71 -23.31
CA ALA A 335 6.62 -11.62 -24.28
C ALA A 335 5.27 -11.02 -24.71
N ALA A 336 4.26 -11.86 -24.95
CA ALA A 336 2.90 -11.43 -25.25
C ALA A 336 2.28 -10.66 -24.07
N LEU A 337 2.46 -11.12 -22.84
CA LEU A 337 1.97 -10.43 -21.65
C LEU A 337 2.65 -9.07 -21.50
N LYS A 338 3.98 -9.00 -21.61
CA LYS A 338 4.74 -7.73 -21.58
C LYS A 338 4.20 -6.73 -22.60
N LYS A 339 4.00 -7.14 -23.85
CA LYS A 339 3.44 -6.27 -24.91
C LYS A 339 2.05 -5.74 -24.53
N ASN A 340 1.21 -6.56 -23.93
CA ASN A 340 -0.13 -6.16 -23.51
C ASN A 340 -0.12 -5.24 -22.28
N LEU A 341 0.75 -5.48 -21.30
CA LEU A 341 0.95 -4.56 -20.17
C LEU A 341 1.42 -3.18 -20.64
N VAL A 342 2.35 -3.12 -21.61
CA VAL A 342 2.76 -1.85 -22.23
C VAL A 342 1.60 -1.17 -22.96
N ARG A 343 0.69 -1.93 -23.61
CA ARG A 343 -0.53 -1.37 -24.23
C ARG A 343 -1.51 -0.79 -23.22
N LEU A 344 -1.56 -1.33 -21.99
CA LEU A 344 -2.33 -0.75 -20.89
C LEU A 344 -1.65 0.49 -20.29
N GLN A 345 -0.33 0.44 -20.14
CA GLN A 345 0.46 1.53 -19.57
C GLN A 345 0.39 2.82 -20.40
N LYS A 346 0.47 2.70 -21.73
CA LYS A 346 0.49 3.85 -22.65
C LYS A 346 -0.71 4.81 -22.47
N PRO A 347 -1.97 4.36 -22.53
CA PRO A 347 -3.11 5.25 -22.33
C PRO A 347 -3.23 5.74 -20.88
N MET A 348 -2.74 4.99 -19.88
CA MET A 348 -2.65 5.49 -18.49
C MET A 348 -1.69 6.68 -18.36
N ASN A 349 -0.51 6.60 -19.01
CA ASN A 349 0.46 7.70 -19.04
C ASN A 349 -0.10 8.92 -19.81
N ALA A 350 -0.73 8.70 -20.96
CA ALA A 350 -1.35 9.76 -21.75
C ALA A 350 -2.49 10.44 -20.98
N MET A 351 -3.36 9.66 -20.33
CA MET A 351 -4.41 10.20 -19.45
C MET A 351 -3.82 11.02 -18.31
N THR A 352 -2.77 10.53 -17.65
CA THR A 352 -2.07 11.28 -16.60
C THR A 352 -1.58 12.64 -17.11
N ALA A 353 -0.94 12.67 -18.27
CA ALA A 353 -0.45 13.90 -18.90
C ALA A 353 -1.60 14.86 -19.24
N LEU A 354 -2.72 14.34 -19.78
CA LEU A 354 -3.92 15.13 -20.08
C LEU A 354 -4.50 15.79 -18.82
N LEU A 355 -4.65 15.03 -17.73
CA LEU A 355 -5.19 15.55 -16.46
C LEU A 355 -4.24 16.59 -15.83
N ARG A 356 -2.92 16.34 -15.85
CA ARG A 356 -1.92 17.31 -15.37
C ARG A 356 -1.93 18.59 -16.21
N LYS A 357 -2.11 18.47 -17.53
CA LYS A 357 -2.25 19.62 -18.42
C LYS A 357 -3.51 20.43 -18.10
N LYS A 358 -4.66 19.78 -17.91
CA LYS A 358 -5.90 20.47 -17.46
C LYS A 358 -5.70 21.26 -16.17
N LEU A 359 -4.98 20.70 -15.20
CA LEU A 359 -4.65 21.38 -13.94
C LEU A 359 -3.72 22.58 -14.11
N ALA A 360 -2.77 22.49 -15.03
CA ALA A 360 -1.80 23.55 -15.32
C ALA A 360 -2.43 24.69 -16.14
N ASP A 361 -3.30 24.36 -17.09
CA ASP A 361 -3.96 25.31 -17.99
C ASP A 361 -5.20 25.97 -17.36
N ASP A 362 -5.70 25.45 -16.22
CA ASP A 362 -6.85 26.01 -15.51
C ASP A 362 -6.56 27.43 -14.99
N LYS A 363 -7.37 28.39 -15.46
CA LYS A 363 -7.30 29.82 -15.11
C LYS A 363 -8.30 30.22 -14.03
N GLY A 364 -8.80 29.25 -13.25
CA GLY A 364 -9.78 29.45 -12.19
C GLY A 364 -11.20 29.05 -12.58
N ASP A 365 -11.36 28.29 -13.66
CA ASP A 365 -12.65 27.77 -14.12
C ASP A 365 -13.06 26.51 -13.35
N LEU A 366 -12.07 25.76 -12.82
CA LEU A 366 -12.32 24.58 -12.01
C LEU A 366 -12.55 24.96 -10.54
N ASP A 367 -13.62 24.42 -9.95
CA ASP A 367 -13.83 24.50 -8.52
C ASP A 367 -12.77 23.68 -7.75
N ALA A 368 -12.60 23.98 -6.47
CA ALA A 368 -11.58 23.38 -5.63
C ALA A 368 -11.72 21.85 -5.48
N ASP A 369 -12.94 21.30 -5.52
CA ASP A 369 -13.16 19.86 -5.44
C ASP A 369 -12.76 19.17 -6.74
N THR A 370 -13.18 19.71 -7.89
CA THR A 370 -12.78 19.19 -9.20
C THR A 370 -11.26 19.20 -9.37
N ARG A 371 -10.59 20.29 -8.98
CA ARG A 371 -9.12 20.39 -9.01
C ARG A 371 -8.45 19.32 -8.15
N LYS A 372 -8.95 19.11 -6.92
CA LYS A 372 -8.47 18.08 -6.00
C LYS A 372 -8.65 16.66 -6.55
N ARG A 373 -9.80 16.39 -7.17
CA ARG A 373 -10.12 15.09 -7.79
C ARG A 373 -9.22 14.81 -9.00
N LEU A 374 -9.00 15.79 -9.86
CA LEU A 374 -8.08 15.67 -11.01
C LEU A 374 -6.66 15.33 -10.55
N ASP A 375 -6.13 16.05 -9.55
CA ASP A 375 -4.78 15.84 -9.03
C ASP A 375 -4.64 14.45 -8.39
N ALA A 376 -5.61 14.05 -7.56
CA ALA A 376 -5.62 12.74 -6.93
C ALA A 376 -5.68 11.58 -7.95
N VAL A 377 -6.52 11.70 -8.99
CA VAL A 377 -6.66 10.68 -10.03
C VAL A 377 -5.41 10.62 -10.90
N ALA A 378 -4.85 11.77 -11.30
CA ALA A 378 -3.61 11.84 -12.06
C ALA A 378 -2.45 11.19 -11.29
N GLY A 379 -2.27 11.53 -10.00
CA GLY A 379 -1.24 10.92 -9.17
C GLY A 379 -1.44 9.42 -8.92
N SER A 380 -2.69 8.95 -8.87
CA SER A 380 -3.00 7.51 -8.75
C SER A 380 -2.66 6.74 -10.04
N LEU A 381 -3.06 7.27 -11.20
CA LEU A 381 -2.70 6.71 -12.52
C LEU A 381 -1.19 6.66 -12.73
N ASP A 382 -0.50 7.77 -12.44
CA ASP A 382 0.96 7.90 -12.61
C ASP A 382 1.72 6.85 -11.80
N ARG A 383 1.37 6.71 -10.51
CA ARG A 383 1.99 5.71 -9.63
C ARG A 383 1.79 4.30 -10.15
N ARG A 384 0.59 3.94 -10.58
CA ARG A 384 0.33 2.58 -11.09
C ARG A 384 0.98 2.31 -12.43
N ALA A 385 0.94 3.28 -13.34
CA ALA A 385 1.59 3.13 -14.63
C ALA A 385 3.10 2.95 -14.49
N LYS A 386 3.74 3.67 -13.56
CA LYS A 386 5.20 3.63 -13.36
C LYS A 386 5.71 2.54 -12.40
N MET A 387 4.94 2.15 -11.40
CA MET A 387 5.41 1.23 -10.35
C MET A 387 4.83 -0.18 -10.44
N ALA A 388 3.61 -0.32 -10.95
CA ALA A 388 2.91 -1.60 -10.97
C ALA A 388 2.90 -2.27 -12.36
N ILE A 389 3.11 -1.48 -13.43
CA ILE A 389 3.00 -1.96 -14.82
C ILE A 389 4.32 -1.81 -15.60
N ALA A 390 5.13 -0.78 -15.31
CA ALA A 390 6.45 -0.59 -15.91
C ALA A 390 7.41 -1.70 -15.47
#